data_AF-A0A7K4C8P5-F1
#
_entry.id   AF-A0A7K4C8P5-F1
#
_cell.length_a   1.000
_cell.length_b   1.000
_cell.length_c   1.000
_cell.angle_alpha   90.00
_cell.angle_beta   90.00
_cell.angle_gamma   90.00
#
_symmetry.space_group_name_H-M   'P 1'
#
loop_
_entity.id
_entity.type
_entity.pdbx_description
1 polymer ?
#
loop_
_entity_poly.entity_id
_entity_poly.type
_entity_poly.pdbx_seq_one_letter_code
_entity_poly.pdbx_strand_id
1 'polypeptide(L)'
;MSEKTQLQVVVGAGLLLGLIAFAIVIGFAPAFDGDLTVTSYNAVLSDDGRLSEEYTYHVGNGGEYRMLYRIWQAPVTVNASYSEPYISLVSMTPAPGTTGYVKDLNGKVAVFGS
;
A
#
# COMPACT_ATOMS: atom_id res chain seq x y z
N MET A 1 -40.63 31.36 17.79
CA MET A 1 -39.80 31.22 16.57
C MET A 1 -40.69 30.70 15.46
N SER A 2 -40.52 31.17 14.21
CA SER A 2 -41.32 30.64 13.07
C SER A 2 -40.71 29.34 12.54
N GLU A 3 -41.54 28.46 11.96
CA GLU A 3 -41.10 27.19 11.34
C GLU A 3 -40.06 27.43 10.23
N LYS A 4 -40.23 28.50 9.44
CA LYS A 4 -39.26 28.89 8.40
C LYS A 4 -37.90 29.24 9.00
N THR A 5 -37.90 29.93 10.14
CA THR A 5 -36.67 30.28 10.88
C THR A 5 -36.01 29.02 11.46
N GLN A 6 -36.79 28.08 12.00
CA GLN A 6 -36.27 26.79 12.49
C GLN A 6 -35.64 25.98 11.36
N LEU A 7 -36.32 25.87 10.21
CA LEU A 7 -35.81 25.13 9.06
C LEU A 7 -34.50 25.73 8.53
N GLN A 8 -34.40 27.06 8.45
CA GLN A 8 -33.17 27.74 8.03
C GLN A 8 -32.00 27.47 8.97
N VAL A 9 -32.24 27.46 10.29
CA VAL A 9 -31.21 27.16 11.29
C VAL A 9 -30.74 25.72 11.15
N VAL A 10 -31.65 24.76 11.03
CA VAL A 10 -31.30 23.34 10.92
C VAL A 10 -30.52 23.07 9.63
N VAL A 11 -30.99 23.57 8.49
CA VAL A 11 -30.33 23.40 7.19
C VAL A 11 -28.97 24.10 7.19
N GLY A 12 -28.90 25.33 7.70
CA GLY A 12 -27.65 26.09 7.78
C GLY A 12 -26.61 25.41 8.68
N ALA A 13 -27.02 24.94 9.86
CA ALA A 13 -26.15 24.21 10.77
C ALA A 13 -25.66 22.89 10.15
N GLY A 14 -26.54 22.15 9.47
CA GLY A 14 -26.18 20.92 8.76
C GLY A 14 -25.16 21.17 7.65
N LEU A 15 -25.37 22.20 6.82
CA LEU A 15 -24.43 22.57 5.77
C LEU A 15 -23.07 22.97 6.35
N LEU A 16 -23.07 23.76 7.43
CA LEU A 16 -21.83 24.20 8.09
C LEU A 16 -21.05 23.00 8.65
N LEU A 17 -21.73 22.06 9.30
CA LEU A 17 -21.11 20.84 9.81
C LEU A 17 -20.53 19.98 8.68
N GLY A 18 -21.25 19.85 7.57
CA GLY A 18 -20.77 19.15 6.38
C GLY A 18 -19.50 19.77 5.80
N LEU A 19 -19.45 21.10 5.70
CA LEU A 19 -18.27 21.84 5.22
C LEU A 19 -17.08 21.69 6.18
N ILE A 20 -17.32 21.75 7.50
CA ILE A 20 -16.27 21.54 8.51
C ILE A 20 -15.71 20.12 8.39
N ALA A 21 -16.58 19.11 8.34
CA ALA A 21 -16.15 17.72 8.19
C ALA A 21 -15.33 17.50 6.92
N PHE A 22 -15.79 18.07 5.79
CA PHE A 22 -15.08 18.00 4.52
C PHE A 22 -13.69 18.67 4.59
N ALA A 23 -13.61 19.86 5.19
CA ALA A 23 -12.35 20.57 5.38
C ALA A 23 -11.38 19.80 6.29
N ILE A 24 -11.88 19.16 7.34
CA ILE A 24 -11.06 18.29 8.22
C ILE A 24 -10.53 17.09 7.43
N VAL A 25 -11.39 16.38 6.69
CA VAL A 25 -10.96 15.20 5.93
C VAL A 25 -9.88 15.56 4.92
N ILE A 26 -10.03 16.64 4.15
CA ILE A 26 -9.02 17.07 3.18
C ILE A 26 -7.75 17.56 3.87
N GLY A 27 -7.88 18.35 4.94
CA GLY A 27 -6.74 18.93 5.65
C GLY A 27 -5.88 17.89 6.37
N PHE A 28 -6.47 16.80 6.86
CA PHE A 28 -5.77 15.74 7.59
C PHE A 28 -5.50 14.48 6.76
N ALA A 29 -6.02 14.36 5.53
CA ALA A 29 -5.74 13.21 4.66
C ALA A 29 -4.24 12.87 4.54
N PRO A 30 -3.32 13.85 4.35
CA PRO A 30 -1.88 13.55 4.28
C PRO A 30 -1.28 13.00 5.60
N ALA A 31 -1.92 13.25 6.74
CA ALA A 31 -1.48 12.70 8.03
C ALA A 31 -1.88 11.23 8.22
N PHE A 32 -2.77 10.71 7.37
CA PHE A 32 -3.16 9.30 7.32
C PHE A 32 -2.53 8.54 6.15
N ASP A 33 -1.77 9.22 5.28
CA ASP A 33 -0.99 8.53 4.27
C ASP A 33 0.03 7.64 4.98
N GLY A 34 -0.09 6.34 4.70
CA GLY A 34 0.89 5.37 5.15
C GLY A 34 2.25 5.73 4.55
N ASP A 35 3.29 5.51 5.32
CA ASP A 35 4.64 5.90 4.97
C ASP A 35 5.34 4.95 3.96
N LEU A 36 4.57 4.00 3.44
CA LEU A 36 4.91 3.17 2.29
C LEU A 36 3.75 3.25 1.30
N THR A 37 3.95 3.97 0.20
CA THR A 37 2.95 4.09 -0.87
C THR A 37 3.46 3.47 -2.15
N VAL A 38 2.57 2.90 -2.95
CA VAL A 38 2.91 2.38 -4.29
C VAL A 38 2.94 3.57 -5.25
N THR A 39 4.12 3.93 -5.73
CA THR A 39 4.31 4.98 -6.75
C THR A 39 3.90 4.48 -8.14
N SER A 40 4.26 3.25 -8.47
CA SER A 40 3.89 2.63 -9.75
C SER A 40 3.65 1.13 -9.58
N TYR A 41 2.71 0.61 -10.35
CA TYR A 41 2.41 -0.81 -10.44
C TYR A 41 2.29 -1.20 -11.91
N ASN A 42 3.05 -2.20 -12.32
CA ASN A 42 2.98 -2.80 -13.65
C ASN A 42 2.76 -4.31 -13.50
N ALA A 43 1.80 -4.85 -14.23
CA ALA A 43 1.54 -6.28 -14.26
C ALA A 43 1.35 -6.78 -15.68
N VAL A 44 2.01 -7.89 -16.00
CA VAL A 44 1.95 -8.55 -17.30
C VAL A 44 1.61 -10.01 -17.09
N LEU A 45 0.50 -10.45 -17.68
CA LEU A 45 0.15 -11.86 -17.77
C LEU A 45 0.64 -12.39 -19.11
N SER A 46 1.63 -13.28 -19.07
CA SER A 46 2.18 -13.94 -20.25
C SER A 46 1.27 -15.06 -20.75
N ASP A 47 1.43 -15.44 -22.02
CA ASP A 47 0.67 -16.53 -22.65
C ASP A 47 0.92 -17.90 -22.00
N ASP A 48 2.05 -18.07 -21.30
CA ASP A 48 2.38 -19.27 -20.53
C ASP A 48 1.73 -19.31 -19.14
N GLY A 49 0.88 -18.32 -18.83
CA GLY A 49 0.13 -18.22 -17.58
C GLY A 49 0.92 -17.59 -16.42
N ARG A 50 2.15 -17.10 -16.65
CA ARG A 50 2.92 -16.40 -15.61
C ARG A 50 2.44 -14.96 -15.47
N LEU A 51 2.07 -14.58 -14.25
CA LEU A 51 1.84 -13.19 -13.86
C LEU A 51 3.14 -12.59 -13.33
N SER A 52 3.66 -11.57 -14.01
CA SER A 52 4.80 -10.77 -13.56
C SER A 52 4.30 -9.44 -13.02
N GLU A 53 4.64 -9.13 -11.78
CA GLU A 53 4.25 -7.89 -11.10
C GLU A 53 5.51 -7.10 -10.71
N GLU A 54 5.52 -5.81 -11.03
CA GLU A 54 6.56 -4.85 -10.66
C GLU A 54 5.94 -3.71 -9.86
N TYR A 55 6.50 -3.46 -8.68
CA TYR A 55 6.06 -2.40 -7.78
C TYR A 55 7.22 -1.44 -7.51
N THR A 56 6.97 -0.15 -7.69
CA THR A 56 7.85 0.91 -7.18
C THR A 56 7.19 1.53 -5.96
N TYR A 57 7.91 1.55 -4.85
CA TYR A 57 7.42 2.15 -3.61
C TYR A 57 8.07 3.50 -3.35
N HIS A 58 7.29 4.43 -2.81
CA HIS A 58 7.80 5.58 -2.10
C HIS A 58 7.82 5.26 -0.60
N VAL A 59 9.01 5.36 -0.02
CA VAL A 59 9.23 5.19 1.43
C VAL A 59 9.36 6.59 2.01
N GLY A 60 8.36 7.03 2.78
CA GLY A 60 8.28 8.39 3.32
C GLY A 60 9.24 8.66 4.48
N ASN A 61 9.47 7.67 5.35
CA ASN A 61 10.40 7.74 6.48
C ASN A 61 11.23 6.46 6.58
N GLY A 62 12.52 6.64 6.91
CA GLY A 62 13.43 5.54 7.20
C GLY A 62 13.29 5.03 8.64
N GLY A 63 13.73 3.79 8.89
CA GLY A 63 13.83 3.22 10.24
C GLY A 63 12.59 2.48 10.75
N GLU A 64 11.49 2.47 10.01
CA GLU A 64 10.32 1.64 10.31
C GLU A 64 10.33 0.34 9.49
N TYR A 65 9.92 -0.76 10.12
CA TYR A 65 9.71 -2.02 9.43
C TYR A 65 8.56 -1.89 8.43
N ARG A 66 8.82 -2.27 7.19
CA ARG A 66 7.83 -2.28 6.10
C ARG A 66 7.86 -3.62 5.40
N MET A 67 6.68 -4.11 5.01
CA MET A 67 6.55 -5.33 4.22
C MET A 67 5.42 -5.17 3.21
N LEU A 68 5.57 -5.83 2.07
CA LEU A 68 4.52 -5.90 1.06
C LEU A 68 3.44 -6.85 1.57
N TYR A 69 2.31 -6.29 2.02
CA TYR A 69 1.14 -7.09 2.36
C TYR A 69 0.56 -7.67 1.07
N ARG A 70 0.60 -9.00 0.95
CA ARG A 70 -0.02 -9.73 -0.15
C ARG A 70 -1.23 -10.49 0.36
N ILE A 71 -2.29 -10.49 -0.45
CA ILE A 71 -3.50 -11.27 -0.21
C ILE A 71 -3.38 -12.73 -0.68
N TRP A 72 -2.33 -13.06 -1.42
CA TRP A 72 -2.15 -14.37 -2.03
C TRP A 72 -1.61 -15.38 -1.01
N GLN A 73 -2.37 -16.43 -0.76
CA GLN A 73 -1.92 -17.58 0.04
C GLN A 73 -1.08 -18.54 -0.83
N ALA A 74 0.05 -18.04 -1.36
CA ALA A 74 0.96 -18.82 -2.19
C ALA A 74 2.39 -18.81 -1.59
N PRO A 75 3.14 -19.93 -1.68
CA PRO A 75 4.51 -20.00 -1.21
C PRO A 75 5.42 -19.04 -1.98
N VAL A 76 6.34 -18.39 -1.27
CA VAL A 76 7.37 -17.53 -1.87
C VAL A 76 8.67 -18.31 -1.99
N THR A 77 9.27 -18.32 -3.18
CA THR A 77 10.58 -18.91 -3.44
C THR A 77 11.59 -17.85 -3.88
N VAL A 78 12.86 -18.12 -3.59
CA VAL A 78 14.00 -17.34 -4.08
C VAL A 78 14.92 -18.31 -4.80
N ASN A 79 15.08 -18.15 -6.12
CA ASN A 79 15.92 -19.00 -6.96
C ASN A 79 15.58 -20.51 -6.88
N ALA A 80 14.30 -20.86 -6.68
CA ALA A 80 13.86 -22.25 -6.60
C ALA A 80 12.52 -22.44 -7.31
N SER A 81 12.37 -23.57 -7.98
CA SER A 81 11.09 -24.03 -8.53
C SER A 81 10.34 -24.87 -7.50
N TYR A 82 9.02 -24.76 -7.52
CA TYR A 82 8.13 -25.50 -6.62
C TYR A 82 7.09 -26.27 -7.43
N SER A 83 6.60 -27.39 -6.89
CA SER A 83 5.66 -28.29 -7.58
C SER A 83 4.22 -27.78 -7.64
N GLU A 84 3.89 -26.79 -6.81
CA GLU A 84 2.58 -26.13 -6.72
C GLU A 84 2.71 -24.66 -7.12
N PRO A 85 1.63 -23.95 -7.50
CA PRO A 85 1.69 -22.52 -7.82
C PRO A 85 2.43 -21.72 -6.74
N TYR A 86 3.41 -20.94 -7.16
CA TYR A 86 4.33 -20.24 -6.26
C TYR A 86 4.64 -18.84 -6.78
N ILE A 87 5.07 -17.98 -5.87
CA ILE A 87 5.59 -16.66 -6.18
C ILE A 87 7.11 -16.73 -6.18
N SER A 88 7.71 -16.51 -7.34
CA SER A 88 9.17 -16.37 -7.44
C SER A 88 9.55 -14.90 -7.30
N LEU A 89 10.44 -14.58 -6.37
CA LEU A 89 11.12 -13.28 -6.42
C LEU A 89 12.01 -13.23 -7.68
N VAL A 90 11.84 -12.18 -8.48
CA VAL A 90 12.67 -11.95 -9.68
C VAL A 90 13.86 -11.05 -9.34
N SER A 91 13.59 -9.88 -8.77
CA SER A 91 14.61 -8.92 -8.36
C SER A 91 14.06 -7.97 -7.29
N MET A 92 14.97 -7.27 -6.61
CA MET A 92 14.64 -6.20 -5.67
C MET A 92 15.76 -5.16 -5.69
N THR A 93 15.37 -3.89 -5.84
CA THR A 93 16.28 -2.75 -5.71
C THR A 93 15.84 -1.90 -4.53
N PRO A 94 16.46 -2.05 -3.36
CA PRO A 94 16.12 -1.23 -2.20
C PRO A 94 16.59 0.22 -2.39
N ALA A 95 15.91 1.15 -1.71
CA ALA A 95 16.30 2.55 -1.70
C ALA A 95 17.66 2.73 -0.99
N PRO A 96 18.45 3.77 -1.33
CA PRO A 96 19.72 4.05 -0.66
C PRO A 96 19.55 4.15 0.87
N GLY A 97 20.46 3.52 1.62
CA GLY A 97 20.40 3.48 3.09
C GLY A 97 19.34 2.54 3.67
N THR A 98 18.68 1.75 2.82
CA THR A 98 17.74 0.71 3.25
C THR A 98 18.22 -0.67 2.87
N THR A 99 17.79 -1.68 3.62
CA THR A 99 18.11 -3.08 3.35
C THR A 99 16.83 -3.79 2.92
N GLY A 100 16.80 -4.27 1.68
CA GLY A 100 15.71 -5.08 1.17
C GLY A 100 15.83 -6.51 1.70
N TYR A 101 14.72 -7.17 2.01
CA TYR A 101 14.74 -8.58 2.39
C TYR A 101 13.51 -9.32 1.88
N VAL A 102 13.66 -10.63 1.72
CA VAL A 102 12.57 -11.57 1.44
C VAL A 102 12.73 -12.77 2.34
N LYS A 103 11.62 -13.27 2.88
CA LYS A 103 11.59 -14.55 3.59
C LYS A 103 10.90 -15.58 2.69
N ASP A 104 11.60 -16.66 2.39
CA ASP A 104 11.06 -17.75 1.57
C ASP A 104 10.15 -18.69 2.39
N LEU A 105 9.55 -19.67 1.71
CA LEU A 105 8.66 -20.66 2.32
C LEU A 105 9.33 -21.53 3.41
N ASN A 106 10.66 -21.70 3.37
CA ASN A 106 11.42 -22.44 4.38
C ASN A 106 11.83 -21.53 5.56
N GLY A 107 11.47 -20.26 5.51
CA GLY A 107 11.82 -19.25 6.49
C GLY A 107 13.23 -18.68 6.34
N LYS A 108 13.95 -19.01 5.25
CA LYS A 108 15.26 -18.45 4.94
C LYS A 108 15.07 -17.01 4.48
N VAL A 109 15.91 -16.12 5.01
CA VAL A 109 15.90 -14.69 4.66
C VAL A 109 17.02 -14.43 3.65
N ALA A 110 16.67 -13.86 2.50
CA ALA A 110 17.62 -13.31 1.54
C ALA A 110 17.57 -11.77 1.63
N VAL A 111 18.74 -11.14 1.55
CA VAL A 111 18.95 -9.71 1.79
C VAL A 111 19.51 -9.07 0.52
N PHE A 112 19.09 -7.83 0.24
CA PHE A 112 19.46 -7.04 -0.93
C PHE A 112 19.92 -5.64 -0.50
N GLY A 113 20.88 -5.06 -1.23
CA GLY A 113 21.37 -3.70 -1.00
C GLY A 113 22.27 -3.51 0.21
N SER A 114 22.91 -4.59 0.68
CA SER A 114 23.97 -4.57 1.70
C SER A 114 25.35 -4.28 1.11
#